data_AF-A0A958PRE4-F1
#
_entry.id   AF-A0A958PRE4-F1
#
_cell.length_a   1.000
_cell.length_b   1.000
_cell.length_c   1.000
_cell.angle_alpha   90.00
_cell.angle_beta   90.00
_cell.angle_gamma   90.00
#
_symmetry.space_group_name_H-M   'P 1'
#
loop_
_entity.id
_entity.type
_entity.pdbx_description
1 polymer ?
#
loop_
_entity_poly.entity_id
_entity_poly.type
_entity_poly.pdbx_seq_one_letter_code
_entity_poly.pdbx_strand_id
1 'polypeptide(L)'
;MKLNLWLGLVLAVFFTTGCPPAQHEDSPKRNDDFQKAKTVIIPLSSYGYLRKLSLHLRGTLPSQNEYKVLAEALSENAQGFYLKQKVKEYLATPNHVFKMEDRLSELFSLLPETDPWETDSNDNPFRSSFKNNSLNILFRDLVKKNKSWDELLTGKQYSIHPLKGFSLSIGDRLFYAHVAADQLVEPTYDERGIETTPPQHIEFNKQDLRVAGAVTTGRFFDRYVTTALNKNRKRAAAIFKIFLCDDMRASLPEPTENLDPIYDLIFPETESQSGEPLPKLTEDVHGSHPDCKKCHYKLDPMGRNFEFSSAILSRFPSSGALTYQDKNGSMVDISTKGLGDLAFSITQQEEYAECQVRHFWNWFIGSDVPLQGDRLREVITQFEKVERKTNDFISYLVSTDEFWSTGETMEEDNLRQRSL
;
A
#
# COMPACT_ATOMS: atom_id res chain seq x y z
N MET A 1 47.55 13.93 -40.00
CA MET A 1 46.49 14.17 -39.00
C MET A 1 46.57 13.06 -37.96
N LYS A 2 46.98 13.39 -36.73
CA LYS A 2 47.09 12.44 -35.61
C LYS A 2 45.78 12.48 -34.81
N LEU A 3 45.06 11.37 -34.74
CA LEU A 3 43.87 11.20 -33.92
C LEU A 3 44.30 10.75 -32.53
N ASN A 4 44.06 11.56 -31.51
CA ASN A 4 44.33 11.22 -30.11
C ASN A 4 43.18 10.38 -29.55
N LEU A 5 43.51 9.19 -29.07
CA LEU A 5 42.67 8.33 -28.22
C LEU A 5 42.72 8.90 -26.79
N TRP A 6 41.58 9.30 -26.23
CA TRP A 6 41.41 9.54 -24.79
C TRP A 6 40.30 8.63 -24.29
N LEU A 7 40.72 7.52 -23.67
CA LEU A 7 39.85 6.64 -22.90
C LEU A 7 40.00 7.04 -21.42
N GLY A 8 39.08 7.87 -20.94
CA GLY A 8 39.01 8.32 -19.55
C GLY A 8 38.36 7.26 -18.66
N LEU A 9 39.18 6.69 -17.80
CA LEU A 9 38.87 5.71 -16.76
C LEU A 9 37.86 6.29 -15.75
N VAL A 10 36.61 5.80 -15.75
CA VAL A 10 35.63 6.09 -14.68
C VAL A 10 35.76 4.99 -13.62
N LEU A 11 36.49 5.29 -12.56
CA LEU A 11 36.56 4.48 -11.34
C LEU A 11 35.24 4.62 -10.58
N ALA A 12 34.43 3.56 -10.60
CA ALA A 12 33.26 3.43 -9.76
C ALA A 12 33.70 3.20 -8.30
N VAL A 13 33.55 4.23 -7.47
CA VAL A 13 33.66 4.13 -6.01
C VAL A 13 32.34 3.56 -5.50
N PHE A 14 32.30 2.25 -5.27
CA PHE A 14 31.22 1.61 -4.51
C PHE A 14 31.44 1.92 -3.03
N PHE A 15 30.62 2.81 -2.48
CA PHE A 15 30.46 2.94 -1.03
C PHE A 15 29.80 1.68 -0.50
N THR A 16 30.57 0.85 0.19
CA THR A 16 30.07 -0.22 1.06
C THR A 16 29.41 0.42 2.28
N THR A 17 28.12 0.74 2.19
CA THR A 17 27.32 1.08 3.36
C THR A 17 27.02 -0.20 4.13
N GLY A 18 27.92 -0.59 5.03
CA GLY A 18 27.66 -1.62 6.01
C GLY A 18 26.51 -1.20 6.93
N CYS A 19 25.54 -2.08 7.13
CA CYS A 19 24.52 -1.89 8.16
C CYS A 19 25.21 -1.81 9.54
N PRO A 20 25.01 -0.75 10.33
CA PRO A 20 25.49 -0.74 11.70
C PRO A 20 24.79 -1.86 12.50
N PRO A 21 25.49 -2.53 13.42
CA PRO A 21 24.89 -3.54 14.28
C PRO A 21 23.76 -2.91 15.12
N ALA A 22 22.64 -3.62 15.22
CA ALA A 22 21.51 -3.23 16.05
C ALA A 22 21.96 -3.17 17.52
N GLN A 23 22.08 -1.96 18.08
CA GLN A 23 22.25 -1.79 19.51
C GLN A 23 20.92 -2.14 20.19
N HIS A 24 20.89 -3.27 20.87
CA HIS A 24 19.84 -3.59 21.84
C HIS A 24 20.00 -2.63 23.03
N GLU A 25 19.27 -1.53 23.02
CA GLU A 25 19.06 -0.70 24.22
C GLU A 25 18.16 -1.46 25.18
N ASP A 26 18.76 -2.00 26.25
CA ASP A 26 18.05 -2.46 27.44
C ASP A 26 17.35 -1.26 28.08
N SER A 27 16.12 -0.99 27.62
CA SER A 27 15.28 0.07 28.13
C SER A 27 14.91 -0.24 29.59
N PRO A 28 15.12 0.68 30.55
CA PRO A 28 14.80 0.47 31.95
C PRO A 28 13.29 0.19 32.09
N LYS A 29 12.95 -0.89 32.79
CA LYS A 29 11.58 -1.26 33.15
C LYS A 29 10.95 -0.10 33.94
N ARG A 30 10.17 0.73 33.26
CA ARG A 30 9.38 1.81 33.87
C ARG A 30 8.24 1.14 34.63
N ASN A 31 8.08 1.45 35.92
CA ASN A 31 6.93 1.00 36.71
C ASN A 31 5.65 1.58 36.09
N ASP A 32 4.82 0.71 35.51
CA ASP A 32 3.54 1.03 34.84
C ASP A 32 2.39 1.35 35.82
N ASP A 33 2.68 2.00 36.95
CA ASP A 33 1.67 2.57 37.84
C ASP A 33 1.24 3.99 37.37
N PHE A 34 1.29 4.24 36.06
CA PHE A 34 0.62 5.39 35.48
C PHE A 34 -0.89 5.15 35.53
N GLN A 35 -1.53 5.71 36.56
CA GLN A 35 -2.98 5.87 36.59
C GLN A 35 -3.41 6.46 35.24
N LYS A 36 -4.15 5.67 34.45
CA LYS A 36 -4.70 6.10 33.16
C LYS A 36 -5.56 7.34 33.42
N ALA A 37 -4.98 8.52 33.18
CA ALA A 37 -5.72 9.77 33.21
C ALA A 37 -6.96 9.59 32.33
N LYS A 38 -8.14 9.90 32.90
CA LYS A 38 -9.39 9.76 32.18
C LYS A 38 -9.41 10.78 31.05
N THR A 39 -9.14 10.30 29.84
CA THR A 39 -9.18 11.12 28.64
C THR A 39 -10.61 11.60 28.40
N VAL A 40 -10.84 12.90 28.49
CA VAL A 40 -12.15 13.50 28.15
C VAL A 40 -12.12 13.89 26.68
N ILE A 41 -13.06 13.33 25.91
CA ILE A 41 -13.25 13.62 24.50
C ILE A 41 -14.16 14.84 24.37
N ILE A 42 -13.70 15.92 23.73
CA ILE A 42 -14.50 17.14 23.51
C ILE A 42 -15.27 16.99 22.19
N PRO A 43 -16.62 16.96 22.22
CA PRO A 43 -17.42 16.84 21.00
C PRO A 43 -17.39 18.13 20.18
N LEU A 44 -17.38 17.99 18.86
CA LEU A 44 -17.50 19.08 17.90
C LEU A 44 -18.93 19.61 17.85
N SER A 45 -19.07 20.92 17.64
CA SER A 45 -20.35 21.50 17.22
C SER A 45 -20.73 20.97 15.83
N SER A 46 -22.01 21.03 15.45
CA SER A 46 -22.45 20.59 14.11
C SER A 46 -21.75 21.33 12.98
N TYR A 47 -21.40 22.61 13.18
CA TYR A 47 -20.59 23.39 12.24
C TYR A 47 -19.15 22.87 12.14
N GLY A 48 -18.53 22.56 13.29
CA GLY A 48 -17.19 21.98 13.36
C GLY A 48 -17.14 20.60 12.68
N TYR A 49 -18.15 19.77 12.93
CA TYR A 49 -18.30 18.48 12.28
C TYR A 49 -18.47 18.62 10.76
N LEU A 50 -19.35 19.50 10.27
CA LEU A 50 -19.53 19.71 8.82
C LEU A 50 -18.22 20.16 8.16
N ARG A 51 -17.46 21.05 8.81
CA ARG A 51 -16.13 21.48 8.34
C ARG A 51 -15.16 20.31 8.27
N LYS A 52 -15.02 19.52 9.34
CA LYS A 52 -14.16 18.34 9.39
C LYS A 52 -14.56 17.33 8.31
N LEU A 53 -15.85 17.01 8.22
CA LEU A 53 -16.41 16.10 7.22
C LEU A 53 -16.05 16.52 5.79
N SER A 54 -16.27 17.79 5.45
CA SER A 54 -15.97 18.34 4.14
C SER A 54 -14.48 18.27 3.81
N LEU A 55 -13.62 18.68 4.75
CA LEU A 55 -12.18 18.63 4.55
C LEU A 55 -11.69 17.18 4.40
N HIS A 56 -12.14 16.26 5.25
CA HIS A 56 -11.71 14.86 5.22
C HIS A 56 -12.25 14.09 4.02
N LEU A 57 -13.48 14.32 3.57
CA LEU A 57 -14.04 13.57 2.45
C LEU A 57 -13.67 14.15 1.08
N ARG A 58 -13.68 15.46 0.89
CA ARG A 58 -13.49 16.10 -0.42
C ARG A 58 -12.33 17.10 -0.50
N GLY A 59 -11.62 17.35 0.61
CA GLY A 59 -10.45 18.24 0.61
C GLY A 59 -10.78 19.74 0.50
N THR A 60 -12.05 20.14 0.52
CA THR A 60 -12.48 21.54 0.41
C THR A 60 -13.38 21.94 1.57
N LEU A 61 -13.50 23.25 1.83
CA LEU A 61 -14.38 23.78 2.89
C LEU A 61 -15.87 23.71 2.48
N PRO A 62 -16.80 23.59 3.45
CA PRO A 62 -18.22 23.81 3.19
C PRO A 62 -18.48 25.17 2.58
N SER A 63 -19.38 25.22 1.62
CA SER A 63 -19.85 26.48 1.06
C SER A 63 -20.70 27.24 2.08
N GLN A 64 -20.83 28.56 1.89
CA GLN A 64 -21.68 29.39 2.75
C GLN A 64 -23.15 28.92 2.76
N ASN A 65 -23.64 28.43 1.62
CA ASN A 65 -24.99 27.88 1.52
C ASN A 65 -25.15 26.61 2.38
N GLU A 66 -24.14 25.74 2.43
CA GLU A 66 -24.19 24.54 3.28
C GLU A 66 -24.26 24.87 4.77
N TYR A 67 -23.59 25.94 5.21
CA TYR A 67 -23.72 26.42 6.59
C TYR A 67 -25.09 27.03 6.87
N LYS A 68 -25.66 27.77 5.91
CA LYS A 68 -27.02 28.32 6.02
C LYS A 68 -28.07 27.21 6.18
N VAL A 69 -28.02 26.19 5.32
CA VAL A 69 -28.95 25.03 5.40
C VAL A 69 -28.75 24.24 6.69
N LEU A 70 -27.51 24.14 7.19
CA LEU A 70 -27.27 23.54 8.51
C LEU A 70 -27.91 24.36 9.64
N ALA A 71 -27.84 25.68 9.58
CA ALA A 71 -28.47 26.56 10.58
C ALA A 71 -30.00 26.37 10.62
N GLU A 72 -30.62 26.29 9.44
CA GLU A 72 -32.05 25.99 9.29
C GLU A 72 -32.38 24.60 9.87
N ALA A 73 -31.61 23.56 9.49
CA ALA A 73 -31.80 22.21 10.01
C ALA A 73 -31.62 22.10 11.53
N LEU A 74 -30.72 22.90 12.13
CA LEU A 74 -30.57 22.98 13.59
C LEU A 74 -31.81 23.58 14.26
N SER A 75 -32.42 24.61 13.65
CA SER A 75 -33.65 25.23 14.17
C SER A 75 -34.85 24.27 14.13
N GLU A 76 -34.83 23.31 13.21
CA GLU A 76 -35.86 22.30 13.01
C GLU A 76 -35.57 20.96 13.72
N ASN A 77 -34.47 20.86 14.48
CA ASN A 77 -33.98 19.60 15.06
C ASN A 77 -33.77 18.47 14.01
N ALA A 78 -33.41 18.84 12.78
CA ALA A 78 -33.20 17.96 11.63
C ALA A 78 -31.70 17.83 11.24
N GLN A 79 -30.77 18.33 12.06
CA GLN A 79 -29.34 18.35 11.78
C GLN A 79 -28.73 16.97 11.52
N GLY A 80 -29.17 15.94 12.25
CA GLY A 80 -28.66 14.57 12.06
C GLY A 80 -28.98 14.02 10.67
N PHE A 81 -30.19 14.31 10.17
CA PHE A 81 -30.58 13.93 8.81
C PHE A 81 -29.76 14.69 7.76
N TYR A 82 -29.61 16.00 7.92
CA TYR A 82 -28.82 16.83 7.01
C TYR A 82 -27.37 16.35 6.91
N LEU A 83 -26.70 16.12 8.05
CA LEU A 83 -25.30 15.69 8.08
C LEU A 83 -25.13 14.29 7.46
N LYS A 84 -26.07 13.37 7.70
CA LYS A 84 -26.08 12.05 7.05
C LYS A 84 -26.22 12.15 5.52
N GLN A 85 -27.03 13.09 5.02
CA GLN A 85 -27.12 13.36 3.58
C GLN A 85 -25.81 13.92 3.02
N LYS A 86 -25.14 14.81 3.76
CA LYS A 86 -23.85 15.37 3.36
C LYS A 86 -22.73 14.34 3.28
N VAL A 87 -22.71 13.33 4.15
CA VAL A 87 -21.79 12.19 4.00
C VAL A 87 -21.98 11.53 2.64
N LYS A 88 -23.23 11.17 2.27
CA LYS A 88 -23.54 10.54 0.98
C LYS A 88 -23.18 11.42 -0.22
N GLU A 89 -23.53 12.71 -0.15
CA GLU A 89 -23.22 13.68 -1.19
C GLU A 89 -21.71 13.79 -1.41
N TYR A 90 -20.93 13.94 -0.34
CA TYR A 90 -19.48 14.12 -0.43
C TYR A 90 -18.77 12.87 -0.96
N LEU A 91 -19.15 11.67 -0.49
CA LEU A 91 -18.60 10.42 -0.99
C LEU A 91 -18.86 10.21 -2.50
N ALA A 92 -19.93 10.79 -3.04
CA ALA A 92 -20.24 10.72 -4.47
C ALA A 92 -19.48 11.75 -5.34
N THR A 93 -18.74 12.68 -4.74
CA THR A 93 -18.05 13.74 -5.50
C THR A 93 -16.77 13.25 -6.18
N PRO A 94 -16.39 13.82 -7.34
CA PRO A 94 -15.07 13.58 -7.94
C PRO A 94 -13.90 13.93 -7.02
N ASN A 95 -14.05 14.98 -6.20
CA ASN A 95 -13.03 15.40 -5.24
C ASN A 95 -12.75 14.31 -4.18
N HIS A 96 -13.76 13.56 -3.77
CA HIS A 96 -13.56 12.42 -2.88
C HIS A 96 -12.71 11.33 -3.53
N VAL A 97 -12.99 11.02 -4.80
CA VAL A 97 -12.20 10.04 -5.57
C VAL A 97 -10.74 10.48 -5.66
N PHE A 98 -10.46 11.75 -5.98
CA PHE A 98 -9.09 12.27 -6.02
C PHE A 98 -8.40 12.21 -4.66
N LYS A 99 -9.11 12.59 -3.59
CA LYS A 99 -8.55 12.52 -2.25
C LYS A 99 -8.20 11.08 -1.85
N MET A 100 -9.01 10.11 -2.21
CA MET A 100 -8.70 8.69 -1.96
C MET A 100 -7.55 8.18 -2.84
N GLU A 101 -7.42 8.66 -4.08
CA GLU A 101 -6.24 8.40 -4.92
C GLU A 101 -4.95 8.93 -4.27
N ASP A 102 -4.99 10.09 -3.63
CA ASP A 102 -3.85 10.65 -2.88
C ASP A 102 -3.50 9.76 -1.67
N ARG A 103 -4.50 9.32 -0.90
CA ARG A 103 -4.30 8.39 0.23
C ARG A 103 -3.70 7.06 -0.20
N LEU A 104 -4.15 6.51 -1.31
CA LEU A 104 -3.59 5.29 -1.88
C LEU A 104 -2.18 5.53 -2.43
N SER A 105 -1.90 6.70 -3.00
CA SER A 105 -0.54 7.07 -3.42
C SER A 105 0.41 7.19 -2.23
N GLU A 106 -0.05 7.75 -1.10
CA GLU A 106 0.66 7.81 0.18
C GLU A 106 0.94 6.39 0.71
N LEU A 107 -0.09 5.54 0.77
CA LEU A 107 -0.01 4.15 1.22
C LEU A 107 1.07 3.36 0.46
N PHE A 108 1.04 3.45 -0.87
CA PHE A 108 1.99 2.77 -1.73
C PHE A 108 3.28 3.58 -1.91
N SER A 109 3.46 4.69 -1.20
CA SER A 109 4.64 5.56 -1.29
C SER A 109 5.03 5.86 -2.74
N LEU A 110 4.05 6.07 -3.63
CA LEU A 110 4.24 6.17 -5.09
C LEU A 110 4.67 7.58 -5.53
N LEU A 111 4.96 8.45 -4.58
CA LEU A 111 5.45 9.80 -4.78
C LEU A 111 6.75 10.00 -3.97
N PRO A 112 7.70 10.74 -4.53
CA PRO A 112 8.32 11.86 -3.85
C PRO A 112 7.75 13.17 -4.41
N GLU A 113 7.35 14.07 -3.50
CA GLU A 113 7.47 15.52 -3.62
C GLU A 113 7.43 16.09 -5.06
N THR A 114 6.23 16.38 -5.57
CA THR A 114 6.17 17.57 -6.43
C THR A 114 6.51 18.74 -5.54
N ASP A 115 7.65 19.36 -5.81
CA ASP A 115 8.00 20.68 -5.30
C ASP A 115 6.74 21.55 -5.28
N PRO A 116 6.27 22.03 -4.11
CA PRO A 116 5.06 22.87 -4.00
C PRO A 116 5.09 24.10 -4.91
N TRP A 117 6.28 24.43 -5.43
CA TRP A 117 6.58 25.59 -6.26
C TRP A 117 6.57 25.32 -7.78
N GLU A 118 6.44 24.06 -8.24
CA GLU A 118 6.25 23.79 -9.68
C GLU A 118 4.79 24.02 -10.07
N THR A 119 4.53 25.28 -10.41
CA THR A 119 3.27 25.83 -10.90
C THR A 119 2.66 24.99 -12.02
N ASP A 120 1.33 25.00 -12.02
CA ASP A 120 0.35 24.27 -12.79
C ASP A 120 0.44 24.47 -14.32
N SER A 121 1.62 24.26 -14.90
CA SER A 121 1.79 24.18 -16.35
C SER A 121 1.13 22.89 -16.83
N ASN A 122 -0.14 23.00 -17.20
CA ASN A 122 -0.92 21.96 -17.89
C ASN A 122 -0.24 21.42 -19.18
N ASP A 123 0.86 22.05 -19.60
CA ASP A 123 1.62 21.70 -20.81
C ASP A 123 2.73 20.67 -20.58
N ASN A 124 2.95 20.15 -19.37
CA ASN A 124 3.92 19.08 -19.18
C ASN A 124 3.31 17.68 -19.46
N PRO A 125 3.54 17.08 -20.65
CA PRO A 125 2.97 15.79 -21.01
C PRO A 125 3.41 14.67 -20.04
N PHE A 126 4.58 14.80 -19.40
CA PHE A 126 5.11 13.82 -18.46
C PHE A 126 4.27 13.71 -17.18
N ARG A 127 3.71 14.81 -16.65
CA ARG A 127 2.82 14.76 -15.45
C ARG A 127 1.53 13.99 -15.73
N SER A 128 1.00 14.09 -16.94
CA SER A 128 -0.25 13.39 -17.31
C SER A 128 -0.09 11.87 -17.35
N SER A 129 1.12 11.36 -17.65
CA SER A 129 1.45 9.93 -17.68
C SER A 129 1.46 9.33 -16.26
N PHE A 130 1.88 10.08 -15.25
CA PHE A 130 1.87 9.60 -13.86
C PHE A 130 0.47 9.55 -13.24
N LYS A 131 -0.46 10.38 -13.71
CA LYS A 131 -1.85 10.41 -13.21
C LYS A 131 -2.78 9.42 -13.93
N ASN A 132 -2.42 8.98 -15.13
CA ASN A 132 -3.25 8.11 -15.96
C ASN A 132 -2.49 6.83 -16.28
N ASN A 133 -2.54 5.89 -15.34
CA ASN A 133 -1.99 4.54 -15.47
C ASN A 133 -2.95 3.54 -14.82
N SER A 134 -2.72 2.26 -15.09
CA SER A 134 -3.58 1.16 -14.64
C SER A 134 -3.82 1.14 -13.13
N LEU A 135 -2.84 1.52 -12.31
CA LEU A 135 -2.96 1.56 -10.85
C LEU A 135 -3.89 2.68 -10.38
N ASN A 136 -3.73 3.90 -10.90
CA ASN A 136 -4.58 5.03 -10.51
C ASN A 136 -6.03 4.81 -10.95
N ILE A 137 -6.25 4.20 -12.13
CA ILE A 137 -7.62 3.88 -12.56
C ILE A 137 -8.24 2.81 -11.66
N LEU A 138 -7.48 1.79 -11.27
CA LEU A 138 -7.93 0.80 -10.29
C LEU A 138 -8.35 1.48 -8.98
N PHE A 139 -7.54 2.41 -8.46
CA PHE A 139 -7.86 3.20 -7.27
C PHE A 139 -9.16 4.00 -7.43
N ARG A 140 -9.30 4.72 -8.55
CA ARG A 140 -10.49 5.54 -8.82
C ARG A 140 -11.74 4.69 -8.94
N ASP A 141 -11.66 3.55 -9.64
CA ASP A 141 -12.79 2.65 -9.84
C ASP A 141 -13.24 2.01 -8.52
N LEU A 142 -12.29 1.64 -7.66
CA LEU A 142 -12.55 1.09 -6.33
C LEU A 142 -13.48 2.03 -5.53
N VAL A 143 -13.10 3.31 -5.46
CA VAL A 143 -13.81 4.34 -4.69
C VAL A 143 -15.10 4.76 -5.39
N LYS A 144 -15.04 5.07 -6.69
CA LYS A 144 -16.20 5.57 -7.45
C LYS A 144 -17.34 4.55 -7.51
N LYS A 145 -17.01 3.26 -7.62
CA LYS A 145 -18.00 2.17 -7.72
C LYS A 145 -18.32 1.56 -6.35
N ASN A 146 -17.76 2.08 -5.25
CA ASN A 146 -17.90 1.54 -3.91
C ASN A 146 -17.62 0.02 -3.86
N LYS A 147 -16.53 -0.40 -4.51
CA LYS A 147 -16.11 -1.80 -4.53
C LYS A 147 -15.55 -2.22 -3.17
N SER A 148 -15.50 -3.52 -2.96
CA SER A 148 -14.79 -4.10 -1.82
C SER A 148 -13.32 -3.70 -1.88
N TRP A 149 -12.75 -3.31 -0.74
CA TRP A 149 -11.34 -2.92 -0.62
C TRP A 149 -10.39 -4.04 -1.05
N ASP A 150 -10.84 -5.30 -0.95
CA ASP A 150 -10.09 -6.47 -1.41
C ASP A 150 -9.79 -6.43 -2.91
N GLU A 151 -10.57 -5.71 -3.73
CA GLU A 151 -10.26 -5.52 -5.15
C GLU A 151 -8.98 -4.72 -5.38
N LEU A 152 -8.47 -4.03 -4.36
CA LEU A 152 -7.14 -3.42 -4.39
C LEU A 152 -6.04 -4.46 -4.65
N LEU A 153 -6.19 -5.67 -4.10
CA LEU A 153 -5.28 -6.80 -4.30
C LEU A 153 -5.77 -7.81 -5.32
N THR A 154 -7.08 -8.04 -5.39
CA THR A 154 -7.66 -9.15 -6.14
C THR A 154 -8.26 -8.72 -7.49
N GLY A 155 -8.33 -7.43 -7.77
CA GLY A 155 -8.88 -6.87 -9.01
C GLY A 155 -8.23 -7.47 -10.26
N LYS A 156 -9.04 -7.69 -11.30
CA LYS A 156 -8.63 -8.32 -12.58
C LYS A 156 -8.97 -7.44 -13.80
N GLN A 157 -9.37 -6.20 -13.55
CA GLN A 157 -9.78 -5.24 -14.56
C GLN A 157 -8.83 -4.06 -14.53
N TYR A 158 -8.29 -3.69 -15.69
CA TYR A 158 -7.31 -2.61 -15.81
C TYR A 158 -7.65 -1.72 -16.99
N SER A 159 -7.28 -0.45 -16.86
CA SER A 159 -7.26 0.48 -17.99
C SER A 159 -5.82 0.76 -18.35
N ILE A 160 -5.42 0.35 -19.55
CA ILE A 160 -4.10 0.55 -20.12
C ILE A 160 -4.04 1.92 -20.76
N HIS A 161 -3.06 2.70 -20.37
CA HIS A 161 -2.78 3.99 -20.99
C HIS A 161 -1.52 3.92 -21.86
N PRO A 162 -1.51 4.61 -23.02
CA PRO A 162 -0.31 4.75 -23.82
C PRO A 162 0.75 5.55 -23.05
N LEU A 163 2.03 5.25 -23.29
CA LEU A 163 3.10 6.09 -22.80
C LEU A 163 3.09 7.41 -23.56
N LYS A 164 2.91 8.53 -22.86
CA LYS A 164 3.16 9.84 -23.47
C LYS A 164 4.62 10.21 -23.28
N GLY A 165 5.36 10.28 -24.38
CA GLY A 165 6.74 10.77 -24.45
C GLY A 165 7.83 9.71 -24.27
N PHE A 166 9.09 10.15 -24.32
CA PHE A 166 10.27 9.33 -24.07
C PHE A 166 10.45 9.16 -22.55
N SER A 167 9.86 8.12 -21.97
CA SER A 167 10.17 7.68 -20.60
C SER A 167 10.95 6.37 -20.64
N LEU A 168 11.89 6.20 -19.72
CA LEU A 168 12.58 4.92 -19.50
C LEU A 168 11.68 3.89 -18.78
N SER A 169 10.49 4.31 -18.31
CA SER A 169 9.51 3.42 -17.69
C SER A 169 8.78 2.55 -18.72
N ILE A 170 8.46 1.32 -18.34
CA ILE A 170 7.65 0.42 -19.15
C ILE A 170 6.20 0.87 -19.06
N GLY A 171 5.59 1.16 -20.21
CA GLY A 171 4.18 1.53 -20.30
C GLY A 171 3.27 0.37 -19.95
N ASP A 172 2.05 0.66 -19.49
CA ASP A 172 1.04 -0.37 -19.18
C ASP A 172 0.88 -1.36 -20.34
N ARG A 173 0.88 -0.87 -21.59
CA ARG A 173 0.74 -1.72 -22.78
C ARG A 173 1.84 -2.79 -22.84
N LEU A 174 3.11 -2.37 -22.75
CA LEU A 174 4.24 -3.28 -22.80
C LEU A 174 4.27 -4.20 -21.57
N PHE A 175 3.87 -3.67 -20.42
CA PHE A 175 3.79 -4.42 -19.17
C PHE A 175 2.82 -5.61 -19.27
N TYR A 176 1.64 -5.42 -19.89
CA TYR A 176 0.62 -6.47 -20.07
C TYR A 176 0.71 -7.23 -21.40
N ALA A 177 1.61 -6.85 -22.32
CA ALA A 177 1.70 -7.40 -23.68
C ALA A 177 1.81 -8.92 -23.76
N HIS A 178 2.34 -9.55 -22.71
CA HIS A 178 2.50 -10.99 -22.66
C HIS A 178 1.27 -11.73 -22.13
N VAL A 179 0.48 -11.13 -21.25
CA VAL A 179 -0.65 -11.77 -20.58
C VAL A 179 -2.00 -11.46 -21.21
N ALA A 180 -2.11 -10.35 -21.94
CA ALA A 180 -3.34 -9.84 -22.55
C ALA A 180 -3.19 -9.56 -24.05
N ALA A 181 -2.26 -10.25 -24.74
CA ALA A 181 -1.92 -9.98 -26.14
C ALA A 181 -3.12 -9.96 -27.08
N ASP A 182 -4.11 -10.81 -26.82
CA ASP A 182 -5.37 -10.96 -27.58
C ASP A 182 -6.37 -9.82 -27.35
N GLN A 183 -6.20 -9.04 -26.28
CA GLN A 183 -7.05 -7.89 -25.93
C GLN A 183 -6.45 -6.54 -26.36
N LEU A 184 -5.17 -6.51 -26.75
CA LEU A 184 -4.48 -5.27 -27.10
C LEU A 184 -4.70 -4.90 -28.57
N VAL A 185 -5.25 -3.72 -28.81
CA VAL A 185 -5.33 -3.11 -30.15
C VAL A 185 -3.97 -2.55 -30.53
N GLU A 186 -3.49 -2.75 -31.76
CA GLU A 186 -2.23 -2.18 -32.28
C GLU A 186 -2.09 -0.66 -31.99
N PRO A 187 -0.89 -0.18 -31.64
CA PRO A 187 -0.72 1.21 -31.27
C PRO A 187 -0.83 2.12 -32.49
N THR A 188 -1.50 3.27 -32.32
CA THR A 188 -1.54 4.33 -33.33
C THR A 188 -0.58 5.45 -32.94
N TYR A 189 0.05 6.08 -33.93
CA TYR A 189 1.01 7.17 -33.71
C TYR A 189 0.61 8.41 -34.52
N ASP A 190 0.83 9.60 -33.96
CA ASP A 190 0.74 10.84 -34.72
C ASP A 190 1.98 11.05 -35.62
N GLU A 191 1.98 12.13 -36.40
CA GLU A 191 3.09 12.50 -37.29
C GLU A 191 4.43 12.74 -36.57
N ARG A 192 4.42 12.90 -35.24
CA ARG A 192 5.60 13.08 -34.38
C ARG A 192 6.08 11.78 -33.75
N GLY A 193 5.40 10.65 -34.03
CA GLY A 193 5.69 9.35 -33.42
C GLY A 193 5.20 9.23 -31.98
N ILE A 194 4.29 10.09 -31.52
CA ILE A 194 3.70 10.00 -30.19
C ILE A 194 2.52 9.02 -30.24
N GLU A 195 2.46 8.07 -29.32
CA GLU A 195 1.35 7.11 -29.24
C GLU A 195 0.03 7.85 -28.94
N THR A 196 -0.94 7.71 -29.84
CA THR A 196 -2.29 8.31 -29.76
C THR A 196 -3.38 7.29 -29.46
N THR A 197 -3.01 6.04 -29.21
CA THR A 197 -3.94 4.95 -28.88
C THR A 197 -4.86 5.37 -27.72
N PRO A 198 -6.19 5.30 -27.87
CA PRO A 198 -7.07 5.59 -26.75
C PRO A 198 -6.83 4.60 -25.60
N PRO A 199 -7.13 4.98 -24.34
CA PRO A 199 -7.05 4.05 -23.22
C PRO A 199 -7.85 2.77 -23.51
N GLN A 200 -7.26 1.61 -23.24
CA GLN A 200 -7.87 0.31 -23.50
C GLN A 200 -8.27 -0.35 -22.18
N HIS A 201 -9.47 -0.92 -22.12
CA HIS A 201 -9.88 -1.73 -20.98
C HIS A 201 -9.52 -3.19 -21.24
N ILE A 202 -8.82 -3.81 -20.29
CA ILE A 202 -8.52 -5.24 -20.31
C ILE A 202 -9.14 -5.90 -19.07
N GLU A 203 -9.63 -7.12 -19.27
CA GLU A 203 -10.24 -7.92 -18.21
C GLU A 203 -9.68 -9.33 -18.26
N PHE A 204 -9.20 -9.80 -17.12
CA PHE A 204 -8.72 -11.17 -16.95
C PHE A 204 -9.78 -12.04 -16.30
N ASN A 205 -9.68 -13.34 -16.56
CA ASN A 205 -10.50 -14.33 -15.87
C ASN A 205 -10.31 -14.21 -14.34
N LYS A 206 -11.40 -14.36 -13.56
CA LYS A 206 -11.35 -14.27 -12.09
C LYS A 206 -10.35 -15.26 -11.46
N GLN A 207 -10.17 -16.42 -12.09
CA GLN A 207 -9.24 -17.48 -11.70
C GLN A 207 -7.83 -17.32 -12.31
N ASP A 208 -7.54 -16.22 -13.02
CA ASP A 208 -6.20 -16.00 -13.58
C ASP A 208 -5.18 -15.82 -12.44
N LEU A 209 -4.24 -16.77 -12.34
CA LEU A 209 -3.22 -16.84 -11.30
C LEU A 209 -2.09 -15.82 -11.50
N ARG A 210 -1.97 -15.21 -12.68
CA ARG A 210 -0.85 -14.34 -13.06
C ARG A 210 -1.03 -12.89 -12.61
N VAL A 211 -2.28 -12.48 -12.40
CA VAL A 211 -2.69 -11.09 -12.22
C VAL A 211 -3.26 -10.89 -10.82
N ALA A 212 -3.02 -9.76 -10.18
CA ALA A 212 -3.50 -9.43 -8.84
C ALA A 212 -3.49 -7.92 -8.59
N GLY A 213 -4.63 -7.27 -8.85
CA GLY A 213 -4.92 -5.90 -8.47
C GLY A 213 -3.75 -4.94 -8.66
N ALA A 214 -3.47 -4.16 -7.62
CA ALA A 214 -2.42 -3.17 -7.57
C ALA A 214 -1.01 -3.76 -7.69
N VAL A 215 -0.77 -4.97 -7.18
CA VAL A 215 0.58 -5.57 -7.13
C VAL A 215 1.04 -6.09 -8.49
N THR A 216 0.13 -6.22 -9.46
CA THR A 216 0.46 -6.51 -10.87
C THR A 216 0.18 -5.33 -11.78
N THR A 217 0.62 -4.14 -11.37
CA THR A 217 0.64 -2.94 -12.22
C THR A 217 2.07 -2.53 -12.52
N GLY A 218 2.30 -1.89 -13.68
CA GLY A 218 3.62 -1.38 -14.05
C GLY A 218 4.20 -0.44 -12.99
N ARG A 219 3.37 0.45 -12.43
CA ARG A 219 3.78 1.40 -11.40
C ARG A 219 4.24 0.74 -10.10
N PHE A 220 3.60 -0.36 -9.68
CA PHE A 220 4.06 -1.15 -8.53
C PHE A 220 5.41 -1.80 -8.83
N PHE A 221 5.55 -2.40 -10.02
CA PHE A 221 6.78 -3.07 -10.45
C PHE A 221 7.98 -2.12 -10.54
N ASP A 222 7.76 -0.92 -11.05
CA ASP A 222 8.77 0.14 -11.18
C ASP A 222 9.13 0.74 -9.82
N ARG A 223 8.14 0.93 -8.93
CA ARG A 223 8.40 1.51 -7.60
C ARG A 223 9.25 0.58 -6.72
N TYR A 224 8.95 -0.70 -6.76
CA TYR A 224 9.50 -1.69 -5.83
C TYR A 224 10.62 -2.53 -6.45
N VAL A 225 11.42 -1.93 -7.33
CA VAL A 225 12.65 -2.54 -7.87
C VAL A 225 13.90 -2.09 -7.09
N THR A 226 14.92 -2.95 -7.02
CA THR A 226 16.29 -2.60 -6.58
C THR A 226 17.28 -3.13 -7.62
N THR A 227 17.94 -4.25 -7.34
CA THR A 227 18.84 -4.95 -8.25
C THR A 227 18.13 -6.14 -8.87
N ALA A 228 18.69 -6.70 -9.94
CA ALA A 228 18.13 -7.88 -10.59
C ALA A 228 17.92 -9.06 -9.61
N LEU A 229 18.79 -9.19 -8.60
CA LEU A 229 18.79 -10.26 -7.60
C LEU A 229 17.81 -10.01 -6.43
N ASN A 230 17.50 -8.74 -6.09
CA ASN A 230 16.70 -8.40 -4.90
C ASN A 230 15.34 -7.76 -5.20
N LYS A 231 15.00 -7.51 -6.47
CA LYS A 231 13.73 -6.88 -6.86
C LYS A 231 12.49 -7.59 -6.29
N ASN A 232 12.47 -8.92 -6.30
CA ASN A 232 11.31 -9.69 -5.86
C ASN A 232 11.13 -9.64 -4.33
N ARG A 233 12.23 -9.64 -3.58
CA ARG A 233 12.21 -9.44 -2.12
C ARG A 233 11.66 -8.06 -1.75
N LYS A 234 12.04 -7.01 -2.49
CA LYS A 234 11.52 -5.66 -2.24
C LYS A 234 10.01 -5.57 -2.53
N ARG A 235 9.51 -6.24 -3.57
CA ARG A 235 8.07 -6.35 -3.86
C ARG A 235 7.33 -7.11 -2.75
N ALA A 236 7.89 -8.22 -2.29
CA ALA A 236 7.35 -8.97 -1.16
C ALA A 236 7.32 -8.12 0.13
N ALA A 237 8.40 -7.41 0.44
CA ALA A 237 8.45 -6.51 1.59
C ALA A 237 7.40 -5.39 1.51
N ALA A 238 7.17 -4.83 0.32
CA ALA A 238 6.12 -3.86 0.11
C ALA A 238 4.72 -4.44 0.36
N ILE A 239 4.48 -5.69 -0.05
CA ILE A 239 3.21 -6.38 0.22
C ILE A 239 2.97 -6.53 1.72
N PHE A 240 3.96 -7.04 2.45
CA PHE A 240 3.88 -7.18 3.91
C PHE A 240 3.61 -5.85 4.59
N LYS A 241 4.34 -4.80 4.22
CA LYS A 241 4.17 -3.47 4.81
C LYS A 241 2.80 -2.86 4.52
N ILE A 242 2.36 -2.90 3.26
CA ILE A 242 1.13 -2.22 2.81
C ILE A 242 -0.11 -2.98 3.29
N PHE A 243 -0.12 -4.30 3.13
CA PHE A 243 -1.32 -5.11 3.29
C PHE A 243 -1.43 -5.81 4.63
N LEU A 244 -0.30 -6.06 5.31
CA LEU A 244 -0.26 -6.77 6.59
C LEU A 244 0.30 -5.90 7.73
N CYS A 245 0.64 -4.63 7.45
CA CYS A 245 1.18 -3.67 8.42
C CYS A 245 2.39 -4.21 9.18
N ASP A 246 3.15 -5.05 8.48
CA ASP A 246 4.30 -5.72 9.02
C ASP A 246 5.54 -4.91 8.69
N ASP A 247 6.22 -4.42 9.73
CA ASP A 247 7.46 -3.65 9.62
C ASP A 247 8.66 -4.50 9.15
N MET A 248 8.41 -5.70 8.63
CA MET A 248 9.40 -6.66 8.19
C MET A 248 10.31 -7.12 9.32
N ARG A 249 9.73 -7.28 10.52
CA ARG A 249 10.45 -7.88 11.64
C ARG A 249 10.85 -9.30 11.25
N ALA A 250 12.10 -9.62 11.56
CA ALA A 250 12.70 -10.90 11.34
C ALA A 250 11.88 -12.00 12.07
N SER A 251 11.29 -12.93 11.32
CA SER A 251 10.58 -14.08 11.87
C SER A 251 11.46 -15.33 11.75
N LEU A 252 11.93 -15.86 12.88
CA LEU A 252 12.33 -17.26 12.98
C LEU A 252 11.47 -17.92 14.06
N PRO A 253 11.15 -19.21 13.92
CA PRO A 253 10.67 -19.99 15.05
C PRO A 253 11.70 -19.90 16.18
N GLU A 254 11.24 -19.85 17.42
CA GLU A 254 12.11 -19.84 18.60
C GLU A 254 13.06 -21.06 18.55
N PRO A 255 14.35 -20.91 18.92
CA PRO A 255 15.39 -21.93 18.75
C PRO A 255 15.19 -23.22 19.57
N THR A 256 14.03 -23.39 20.22
CA THR A 256 13.64 -24.62 20.91
C THR A 256 13.20 -25.73 19.96
N GLU A 257 12.88 -25.41 18.70
CA GLU A 257 12.53 -26.38 17.67
C GLU A 257 13.71 -26.62 16.74
N ASN A 258 13.90 -27.88 16.29
CA ASN A 258 14.91 -28.18 15.28
C ASN A 258 14.53 -27.44 13.99
N LEU A 259 15.31 -26.40 13.64
CA LEU A 259 15.09 -25.54 12.48
C LEU A 259 15.65 -26.13 11.19
N ASP A 260 16.39 -27.24 11.23
CA ASP A 260 17.04 -27.84 10.05
C ASP A 260 16.05 -28.19 8.92
N PRO A 261 14.86 -28.80 9.17
CA PRO A 261 13.89 -29.09 8.11
C PRO A 261 13.34 -27.82 7.44
N ILE A 262 13.29 -26.74 8.22
CA ILE A 262 12.82 -25.42 7.79
C ILE A 262 13.91 -24.75 6.94
N TYR A 263 15.18 -24.91 7.33
CA TYR A 263 16.32 -24.40 6.58
C TYR A 263 16.50 -25.13 5.24
N ASP A 264 16.30 -26.44 5.18
CA ASP A 264 16.39 -27.24 3.95
C ASP A 264 15.35 -26.85 2.89
N LEU A 265 14.20 -26.30 3.31
CA LEU A 265 13.16 -25.81 2.38
C LEU A 265 13.54 -24.50 1.68
N ILE A 266 14.43 -23.70 2.29
CA ILE A 266 14.79 -22.36 1.81
C ILE A 266 16.14 -22.37 1.10
N PHE A 267 17.07 -23.14 1.64
CA PHE A 267 18.38 -23.39 1.09
C PHE A 267 18.53 -24.88 0.86
N PRO A 268 17.79 -25.47 -0.11
CA PRO A 268 18.00 -26.88 -0.43
C PRO A 268 19.48 -27.06 -0.73
N GLU A 269 20.14 -28.00 -0.04
CA GLU A 269 21.49 -28.41 -0.39
C GLU A 269 21.43 -28.84 -1.86
N THR A 270 21.81 -27.95 -2.78
CA THR A 270 21.96 -28.34 -4.17
C THR A 270 23.06 -29.37 -4.16
N GLU A 271 22.68 -30.64 -4.36
CA GLU A 271 23.60 -31.72 -4.66
C GLU A 271 24.63 -31.13 -5.61
N SER A 272 25.86 -30.98 -5.11
CA SER A 272 26.95 -30.40 -5.85
C SER A 272 27.10 -31.22 -7.12
N GLN A 273 26.53 -30.75 -8.23
CA GLN A 273 26.79 -31.34 -9.53
C GLN A 273 28.31 -31.35 -9.66
N SER A 274 28.83 -32.55 -9.91
CA SER A 274 30.24 -32.94 -9.91
C SER A 274 31.02 -32.24 -11.04
N GLY A 275 31.06 -30.92 -11.02
CA GLY A 275 31.87 -30.05 -11.86
C GLY A 275 32.96 -29.42 -11.00
N GLU A 276 34.13 -29.23 -11.60
CA GLU A 276 35.38 -28.83 -10.98
C GLU A 276 35.27 -27.75 -9.89
N PRO A 277 36.12 -27.82 -8.83
CA PRO A 277 36.10 -26.84 -7.76
C PRO A 277 36.49 -25.47 -8.29
N LEU A 278 35.49 -24.62 -8.51
CA LEU A 278 35.69 -23.18 -8.67
C LEU A 278 36.47 -22.66 -7.45
N PRO A 279 37.43 -21.74 -7.66
CA PRO A 279 38.23 -21.20 -6.58
C PRO A 279 37.30 -20.63 -5.51
N LYS A 280 37.44 -21.13 -4.28
CA LYS A 280 36.71 -20.65 -3.10
C LYS A 280 36.97 -19.14 -2.96
N LEU A 281 36.08 -18.33 -3.51
CA LEU A 281 35.89 -16.98 -3.02
C LEU A 281 35.50 -17.14 -1.56
N THR A 282 36.43 -16.84 -0.67
CA THR A 282 36.18 -16.62 0.77
C THR A 282 35.42 -15.30 0.95
N GLU A 283 34.33 -15.14 0.19
CA GLU A 283 33.34 -14.11 0.43
C GLU A 283 32.38 -14.67 1.46
N ASP A 284 32.38 -14.00 2.61
CA ASP A 284 31.40 -14.17 3.68
C ASP A 284 30.01 -14.33 3.06
N VAL A 285 29.50 -15.57 3.05
CA VAL A 285 28.29 -15.95 2.34
C VAL A 285 27.14 -15.25 3.05
N HIS A 286 26.68 -14.13 2.49
CA HIS A 286 25.57 -13.33 2.99
C HIS A 286 24.31 -14.18 3.31
N GLY A 287 24.16 -15.36 2.72
CA GLY A 287 23.05 -16.29 3.00
C GLY A 287 23.15 -17.09 4.32
N SER A 288 24.31 -17.12 4.97
CA SER A 288 24.54 -17.98 6.16
C SER A 288 24.34 -17.24 7.49
N HIS A 289 24.39 -15.90 7.50
CA HIS A 289 24.21 -15.12 8.72
C HIS A 289 22.79 -15.27 9.26
N PRO A 290 22.59 -15.53 10.57
CA PRO A 290 21.26 -15.74 11.15
C PRO A 290 20.27 -14.63 10.81
N ASP A 291 20.69 -13.37 10.87
CA ASP A 291 19.84 -12.21 10.54
C ASP A 291 19.41 -12.16 9.08
N CYS A 292 20.29 -12.56 8.15
CA CYS A 292 19.95 -12.70 6.74
C CYS A 292 18.93 -13.83 6.56
N LYS A 293 19.13 -14.97 7.23
CA LYS A 293 18.19 -16.09 7.18
C LYS A 293 16.79 -15.67 7.64
N LYS A 294 16.64 -14.85 8.70
CA LYS A 294 15.32 -14.41 9.18
C LYS A 294 14.56 -13.59 8.14
N CYS A 295 15.26 -12.69 7.44
CA CYS A 295 14.66 -11.86 6.39
C CYS A 295 14.28 -12.70 5.16
N HIS A 296 15.18 -13.59 4.74
CA HIS A 296 14.97 -14.47 3.59
C HIS A 296 13.87 -15.51 3.83
N TYR A 297 13.74 -16.04 5.05
CA TYR A 297 12.70 -16.98 5.45
C TYR A 297 11.30 -16.47 5.08
N LYS A 298 11.08 -15.18 5.31
CA LYS A 298 9.81 -14.49 5.05
C LYS A 298 9.67 -14.00 3.62
N LEU A 299 10.74 -13.41 3.07
CA LEU A 299 10.68 -12.72 1.78
C LEU A 299 10.86 -13.63 0.56
N ASP A 300 11.64 -14.71 0.67
CA ASP A 300 11.94 -15.57 -0.48
C ASP A 300 10.72 -16.37 -0.92
N PRO A 301 9.94 -17.01 -0.03
CA PRO A 301 8.73 -17.73 -0.43
C PRO A 301 7.70 -16.82 -1.12
N MET A 302 7.49 -15.61 -0.61
CA MET A 302 6.59 -14.64 -1.26
C MET A 302 7.19 -14.12 -2.57
N GLY A 303 8.49 -13.80 -2.56
CA GLY A 303 9.24 -13.30 -3.71
C GLY A 303 9.24 -14.24 -4.91
N ARG A 304 9.18 -15.56 -4.68
CA ARG A 304 9.06 -16.58 -5.76
C ARG A 304 7.80 -16.38 -6.61
N ASN A 305 6.72 -15.80 -6.09
CA ASN A 305 5.53 -15.46 -6.91
C ASN A 305 5.84 -14.44 -8.03
N PHE A 306 6.96 -13.72 -7.95
CA PHE A 306 7.41 -12.74 -8.94
C PHE A 306 8.56 -13.24 -9.84
N GLU A 307 9.01 -14.49 -9.71
CA GLU A 307 10.26 -14.99 -10.32
C GLU A 307 10.36 -14.72 -11.83
N PHE A 308 9.29 -15.00 -12.57
CA PHE A 308 9.24 -14.79 -14.03
C PHE A 308 8.86 -13.37 -14.45
N SER A 309 8.42 -12.53 -13.51
CA SER A 309 7.92 -11.19 -13.79
C SER A 309 9.01 -10.17 -13.42
N SER A 310 9.91 -9.89 -14.37
CA SER A 310 11.03 -8.97 -14.16
C SER A 310 10.54 -7.52 -14.18
N ALA A 311 10.56 -6.88 -15.34
CA ALA A 311 10.07 -5.54 -15.57
C ALA A 311 8.68 -5.55 -16.28
N ILE A 312 8.33 -6.68 -16.89
CA ILE A 312 7.02 -6.96 -17.51
C ILE A 312 6.36 -8.15 -16.81
N LEU A 313 5.04 -8.25 -16.95
CA LEU A 313 4.29 -9.36 -16.36
C LEU A 313 4.50 -10.66 -17.15
N SER A 314 4.84 -11.74 -16.46
CA SER A 314 5.10 -13.05 -17.07
C SER A 314 3.85 -13.68 -17.69
N ARG A 315 4.02 -14.42 -18.79
CA ARG A 315 2.98 -15.30 -19.37
C ARG A 315 2.57 -16.44 -18.45
N PHE A 316 3.48 -16.85 -17.56
CA PHE A 316 3.32 -18.01 -16.68
C PHE A 316 3.23 -17.56 -15.22
N PRO A 317 2.29 -18.12 -14.44
CA PRO A 317 2.27 -17.90 -13.00
C PRO A 317 3.51 -18.54 -12.37
N SER A 318 3.97 -17.99 -11.26
CA SER A 318 5.06 -18.56 -10.46
C SER A 318 4.53 -18.91 -9.08
N SER A 319 4.78 -20.12 -8.60
CA SER A 319 4.37 -20.52 -7.26
C SER A 319 5.24 -19.86 -6.18
N GLY A 320 4.72 -19.80 -4.97
CA GLY A 320 5.45 -19.33 -3.80
C GLY A 320 4.68 -19.65 -2.53
N ALA A 321 4.82 -18.82 -1.51
CA ALA A 321 4.03 -18.92 -0.30
C ALA A 321 3.85 -17.55 0.40
N LEU A 322 2.79 -17.43 1.18
CA LEU A 322 2.63 -16.40 2.20
C LEU A 322 3.13 -16.99 3.53
N THR A 323 4.32 -16.59 3.94
CA THR A 323 4.98 -17.11 5.15
C THR A 323 5.25 -15.96 6.12
N TYR A 324 4.68 -15.99 7.32
CA TYR A 324 4.93 -15.00 8.38
C TYR A 324 4.57 -15.54 9.77
N GLN A 325 4.95 -14.82 10.82
CA GLN A 325 4.53 -15.12 12.19
C GLN A 325 3.33 -14.24 12.53
N ASP A 326 2.23 -14.85 12.97
CA ASP A 326 1.03 -14.13 13.39
C ASP A 326 1.24 -13.39 14.71
N LYS A 327 0.24 -12.60 15.13
CA LYS A 327 0.29 -11.85 16.40
C LYS A 327 0.38 -12.74 17.66
N ASN A 328 0.06 -14.03 17.54
CA ASN A 328 0.15 -15.00 18.63
C ASN A 328 1.51 -15.73 18.63
N GLY A 329 2.41 -15.41 17.71
CA GLY A 329 3.68 -16.09 17.55
C GLY A 329 3.63 -17.38 16.72
N SER A 330 2.46 -17.74 16.18
CA SER A 330 2.28 -18.94 15.36
C SER A 330 2.76 -18.69 13.93
N MET A 331 3.38 -19.70 13.32
CA MET A 331 3.81 -19.62 11.93
C MET A 331 2.62 -19.85 10.98
N VAL A 332 2.37 -18.87 10.12
CA VAL A 332 1.49 -18.97 8.96
C VAL A 332 2.37 -19.31 7.76
N ASP A 333 2.04 -20.40 7.06
CA ASP A 333 2.71 -20.78 5.82
C ASP A 333 1.69 -21.32 4.81
N ILE A 334 1.27 -20.47 3.88
CA ILE A 334 0.23 -20.78 2.90
C ILE A 334 0.88 -20.84 1.52
N SER A 335 0.96 -22.04 0.94
CA SER A 335 1.45 -22.23 -0.43
C SER A 335 0.52 -21.57 -1.45
N THR A 336 1.10 -20.88 -2.44
CA THR A 336 0.38 -20.13 -3.47
C THR A 336 0.80 -20.56 -4.86
N LYS A 337 -0.16 -20.57 -5.81
CA LYS A 337 0.07 -20.99 -7.20
C LYS A 337 0.44 -19.83 -8.15
N GLY A 338 0.45 -18.60 -7.66
CA GLY A 338 0.66 -17.38 -8.44
C GLY A 338 0.25 -16.12 -7.67
N LEU A 339 0.51 -14.96 -8.27
CA LEU A 339 0.15 -13.66 -7.68
C LEU A 339 -1.36 -13.52 -7.40
N GLY A 340 -2.20 -14.07 -8.28
CA GLY A 340 -3.66 -14.05 -8.09
C GLY A 340 -4.12 -14.82 -6.85
N ASP A 341 -3.52 -15.99 -6.61
CA ASP A 341 -3.80 -16.86 -5.46
C ASP A 341 -3.19 -16.31 -4.16
N LEU A 342 -1.98 -15.73 -4.25
CA LEU A 342 -1.34 -15.01 -3.16
C LEU A 342 -2.20 -13.83 -2.69
N ALA A 343 -2.65 -12.99 -3.62
CA ALA A 343 -3.48 -11.83 -3.29
C ALA A 343 -4.78 -12.25 -2.62
N PHE A 344 -5.44 -13.29 -3.12
CA PHE A 344 -6.62 -13.84 -2.47
C PHE A 344 -6.31 -14.37 -1.06
N SER A 345 -5.21 -15.13 -0.90
CA SER A 345 -4.79 -15.68 0.39
C SER A 345 -4.53 -14.58 1.43
N ILE A 346 -3.91 -13.47 1.01
CA ILE A 346 -3.69 -12.29 1.87
C ILE A 346 -5.02 -11.71 2.36
N THR A 347 -6.03 -11.56 1.50
CA THR A 347 -7.31 -10.98 1.93
C THR A 347 -8.09 -11.87 2.89
N GLN A 348 -7.75 -13.16 3.00
CA GLN A 348 -8.36 -14.08 3.96
C GLN A 348 -7.73 -14.00 5.37
N GLN A 349 -6.63 -13.26 5.56
CA GLN A 349 -5.95 -13.18 6.86
C GLN A 349 -6.57 -12.13 7.79
N GLU A 350 -6.52 -12.38 9.12
CA GLU A 350 -6.98 -11.42 10.12
C GLU A 350 -6.08 -10.17 10.15
N GLU A 351 -4.76 -10.36 9.99
CA GLU A 351 -3.77 -9.28 9.94
C GLU A 351 -4.04 -8.31 8.78
N TYR A 352 -4.58 -8.82 7.67
CA TYR A 352 -4.97 -7.96 6.56
C TYR A 352 -6.13 -7.04 6.98
N ALA A 353 -7.22 -7.59 7.50
CA ALA A 353 -8.37 -6.78 7.93
C ALA A 353 -7.98 -5.76 9.00
N GLU A 354 -7.19 -6.17 10.00
CA GLU A 354 -6.65 -5.28 11.02
C GLU A 354 -5.80 -4.16 10.40
N CYS A 355 -4.87 -4.49 9.52
CA CYS A 355 -4.01 -3.51 8.87
C CYS A 355 -4.80 -2.49 8.05
N GLN A 356 -5.75 -2.96 7.22
CA GLN A 356 -6.54 -2.05 6.39
C GLN A 356 -7.40 -1.12 7.25
N VAL A 357 -8.03 -1.64 8.32
CA VAL A 357 -8.77 -0.83 9.29
C VAL A 357 -7.89 0.27 9.91
N ARG A 358 -6.64 -0.04 10.28
CA ARG A 358 -5.71 0.95 10.82
C ARG A 358 -5.35 2.04 9.82
N HIS A 359 -5.14 1.71 8.55
CA HIS A 359 -4.91 2.71 7.51
C HIS A 359 -6.09 3.68 7.38
N PHE A 360 -7.31 3.14 7.27
CA PHE A 360 -8.52 3.96 7.23
C PHE A 360 -8.69 4.81 8.49
N TRP A 361 -8.46 4.23 9.67
CA TRP A 361 -8.53 4.94 10.95
C TRP A 361 -7.59 6.15 10.96
N ASN A 362 -6.33 5.94 10.57
CA ASN A 362 -5.33 7.00 10.53
C ASN A 362 -5.70 8.10 9.52
N TRP A 363 -6.31 7.76 8.38
CA TRP A 363 -6.71 8.76 7.38
C TRP A 363 -7.89 9.63 7.76
N PHE A 364 -8.87 9.06 8.48
CA PHE A 364 -10.15 9.70 8.76
C PHE A 364 -10.30 10.19 10.20
N ILE A 365 -9.84 9.40 11.17
CA ILE A 365 -9.89 9.76 12.59
C ILE A 365 -8.60 10.49 12.98
N GLY A 366 -7.45 9.90 12.66
CA GLY A 366 -6.12 10.40 13.02
C GLY A 366 -5.31 9.35 13.79
N SER A 367 -3.98 9.36 13.60
CA SER A 367 -3.07 8.44 14.29
C SER A 367 -2.85 8.79 15.76
N ASP A 368 -3.27 9.97 16.17
CA ASP A 368 -3.30 10.47 17.54
C ASP A 368 -4.43 9.85 18.39
N VAL A 369 -5.46 9.29 17.75
CA VAL A 369 -6.53 8.57 18.45
C VAL A 369 -6.22 7.07 18.46
N PRO A 370 -5.91 6.46 19.61
CA PRO A 370 -5.46 5.08 19.67
C PRO A 370 -6.58 4.10 19.30
N LEU A 371 -6.29 3.17 18.37
CA LEU A 371 -7.18 2.08 18.00
C LEU A 371 -6.60 0.73 18.47
N GLN A 372 -7.15 0.19 19.55
CA GLN A 372 -6.65 -1.04 20.18
C GLN A 372 -7.76 -1.83 20.91
N GLY A 373 -7.46 -3.08 21.26
CA GLY A 373 -8.34 -3.93 22.09
C GLY A 373 -9.73 -4.12 21.50
N ASP A 374 -10.75 -3.96 22.33
CA ASP A 374 -12.16 -4.19 21.97
C ASP A 374 -12.64 -3.25 20.87
N ARG A 375 -12.17 -1.99 20.89
CA ARG A 375 -12.56 -1.00 19.88
C ARG A 375 -12.04 -1.37 18.50
N LEU A 376 -10.81 -1.85 18.40
CA LEU A 376 -10.26 -2.35 17.14
C LEU A 376 -11.09 -3.54 16.61
N ARG A 377 -11.42 -4.50 17.47
CA ARG A 377 -12.23 -5.67 17.09
C ARG A 377 -13.63 -5.26 16.61
N GLU A 378 -14.24 -4.27 17.25
CA GLU A 378 -15.53 -3.71 16.82
C GLU A 378 -15.42 -3.07 15.43
N VAL A 379 -14.39 -2.25 15.20
CA VAL A 379 -14.20 -1.57 13.90
C VAL A 379 -13.89 -2.59 12.79
N ILE A 380 -13.10 -3.63 13.06
CA ILE A 380 -12.89 -4.76 12.13
C ILE A 380 -14.23 -5.45 11.83
N THR A 381 -15.04 -5.72 12.85
CA THR A 381 -16.37 -6.33 12.65
C THR A 381 -17.26 -5.48 11.73
N GLN A 382 -17.21 -4.15 11.86
CA GLN A 382 -17.96 -3.26 10.98
C GLN A 382 -17.39 -3.23 9.56
N PHE A 383 -16.06 -3.29 9.40
CA PHE A 383 -15.42 -3.41 8.09
C PHE A 383 -15.88 -4.66 7.34
N GLU A 384 -15.91 -5.81 8.02
CA GLU A 384 -16.43 -7.06 7.46
C GLU A 384 -17.93 -6.99 7.17
N LYS A 385 -18.71 -6.41 8.09
CA LYS A 385 -20.18 -6.31 7.96
C LYS A 385 -20.61 -5.51 6.73
N VAL A 386 -19.84 -4.49 6.34
CA VAL A 386 -20.10 -3.73 5.10
C VAL A 386 -19.43 -4.35 3.87
N GLU A 387 -19.05 -5.63 3.94
CA GLU A 387 -18.39 -6.38 2.87
C GLU A 387 -17.09 -5.70 2.40
N ARG A 388 -16.43 -5.00 3.34
CA ARG A 388 -15.22 -4.21 3.10
C ARG A 388 -15.41 -3.15 2.01
N LYS A 389 -16.64 -2.71 1.72
CA LYS A 389 -16.92 -1.69 0.70
C LYS A 389 -16.39 -0.34 1.14
N THR A 390 -15.61 0.27 0.26
CA THR A 390 -14.79 1.45 0.55
C THR A 390 -15.61 2.61 1.14
N ASN A 391 -16.64 3.08 0.44
CA ASN A 391 -17.41 4.26 0.85
C ASN A 391 -18.38 3.94 1.99
N ASP A 392 -18.87 2.70 2.06
CA ASP A 392 -19.74 2.27 3.17
C ASP A 392 -18.94 2.23 4.49
N PHE A 393 -17.70 1.74 4.45
CA PHE A 393 -16.83 1.75 5.62
C PHE A 393 -16.39 3.16 6.01
N ILE A 394 -16.06 4.03 5.04
CA ILE A 394 -15.79 5.45 5.33
C ILE A 394 -17.02 6.12 5.95
N SER A 395 -18.22 5.84 5.44
CA SER A 395 -19.47 6.35 6.02
C SER A 395 -19.67 5.89 7.46
N TYR A 396 -19.26 4.67 7.81
CA TYR A 396 -19.24 4.19 9.18
C TYR A 396 -18.25 4.99 10.03
N LEU A 397 -17.00 5.11 9.59
CA LEU A 397 -15.95 5.81 10.34
C LEU A 397 -16.30 7.27 10.66
N VAL A 398 -16.80 8.02 9.69
CA VAL A 398 -17.17 9.43 9.92
C VAL A 398 -18.42 9.58 10.81
N SER A 399 -19.15 8.50 11.07
CA SER A 399 -20.30 8.49 11.99
C SER A 399 -19.93 8.15 13.44
N THR A 400 -18.68 7.75 13.70
CA THR A 400 -18.19 7.36 15.03
C THR A 400 -17.90 8.58 15.92
N ASP A 401 -18.04 8.41 17.24
CA ASP A 401 -17.81 9.47 18.23
C ASP A 401 -16.38 10.05 18.13
N GLU A 402 -15.39 9.22 17.78
CA GLU A 402 -14.01 9.67 17.59
C GLU A 402 -13.89 10.68 16.45
N PHE A 403 -14.64 10.50 15.35
CA PHE A 403 -14.68 11.49 14.28
C PHE A 403 -15.39 12.77 14.72
N TRP A 404 -16.42 12.66 15.57
CA TRP A 404 -17.14 13.78 16.16
C TRP A 404 -16.35 14.56 17.21
N SER A 405 -15.10 14.21 17.48
CA SER A 405 -14.26 14.89 18.46
C SER A 405 -13.19 15.79 17.85
N THR A 406 -12.67 16.72 18.66
CA THR A 406 -11.52 17.57 18.29
C THR A 406 -10.20 16.82 18.20
N GLY A 407 -10.10 15.59 18.70
CA GLY A 407 -8.83 14.87 18.88
C GLY A 407 -8.00 15.38 20.06
N GLU A 408 -8.32 16.56 20.62
CA GLU A 408 -7.64 17.09 21.79
C GLU A 408 -8.07 16.31 23.04
N THR A 409 -7.12 15.56 23.60
CA THR A 409 -7.25 14.95 24.92
C THR A 409 -6.87 15.99 25.97
N MET A 410 -7.86 16.54 26.68
CA MET A 410 -7.57 17.36 27.87
C MET A 410 -7.44 16.46 29.09
N GLU A 411 -6.34 16.61 29.84
CA GLU A 411 -6.28 16.09 31.21
C GLU A 411 -7.38 16.74 32.05
N GLU A 412 -8.04 15.94 32.90
CA GLU A 412 -9.22 16.34 33.66
C GLU A 412 -8.97 17.60 34.53
N ASP A 413 -7.75 17.78 35.02
CA ASP A 413 -7.34 18.94 35.81
C ASP A 413 -7.34 20.25 35.00
N ASN A 414 -7.05 20.20 33.70
CA ASN A 414 -7.10 21.37 32.81
C ASN A 414 -8.55 21.76 32.46
N LEU A 415 -9.48 20.80 32.43
CA LEU A 415 -10.90 21.08 32.24
C LEU A 415 -11.49 21.85 33.41
N ARG A 416 -11.12 21.47 34.65
CA ARG A 416 -11.57 22.15 35.87
C ARG A 416 -11.11 23.61 35.92
N GLN A 417 -9.90 23.90 35.44
CA GLN A 417 -9.38 25.27 35.38
C GLN A 417 -10.06 26.16 34.33
N ARG A 418 -10.63 25.59 33.25
CA ARG A 418 -11.39 26.35 32.24
C ARG A 418 -12.85 26.60 32.61
N SER A 419 -13.39 25.81 33.53
CA SER A 419 -14.77 25.97 34.03
C SER A 419 -14.92 26.98 35.17
N LEU A 420 -13.79 27.46 35.71
CA LEU A 420 -13.69 28.55 36.69
C LEU A 420 -13.34 29.85 35.95
#